data_AF-A0A2B7ZNB3-F1
#
_entry.id   AF-A0A2B7ZNB3-F1
#
_cell.length_a   1.000
_cell.length_b   1.000
_cell.length_c   1.000
_cell.angle_alpha   90.00
_cell.angle_beta   90.00
_cell.angle_gamma   90.00
#
_symmetry.space_group_name_H-M   'P 1'
#
loop_
_entity.id
_entity.type
_entity.pdbx_description
1 polymer ?
#
loop_
_entity_poly.entity_id
_entity_poly.type
_entity_poly.pdbx_seq_one_letter_code
_entity_poly.pdbx_strand_id
1 'polypeptide(L)'
;MSTEELAYDRYRPLPLIQPLYHHKLANAPGKSIIGVMVKFPPNGASPPHPHGDASVSAYLVQGAVLNKMNDEPMRVIEQGGTWLEIPGCHHKISANMSATEPAMLLATL
;
A
#
# COMPACT_ATOMS: atom_id res chain seq x y z
N MET A 1 -7.35 -5.89 -23.40
CA MET A 1 -6.46 -7.03 -23.14
C MET A 1 -6.67 -7.42 -21.69
N SER A 2 -7.05 -8.67 -21.40
CA SER A 2 -7.14 -9.12 -20.02
C SER A 2 -5.74 -9.03 -19.42
N THR A 3 -5.54 -8.09 -18.50
CA THR A 3 -4.36 -8.12 -17.63
C THR A 3 -4.55 -9.33 -16.75
N GLU A 4 -3.84 -10.43 -17.06
CA GLU A 4 -3.71 -11.54 -16.11
C GLU A 4 -3.24 -10.99 -14.78
N GLU A 5 -3.75 -11.56 -13.69
CA GLU A 5 -3.35 -11.10 -12.37
C GLU A 5 -1.85 -11.29 -12.19
N LEU A 6 -1.17 -10.19 -11.89
CA LEU A 6 0.27 -10.19 -11.76
C LEU A 6 0.61 -10.94 -10.48
N ALA A 7 1.08 -12.18 -10.63
CA ALA A 7 1.53 -12.99 -9.50
C ALA A 7 2.65 -12.24 -8.76
N TYR A 8 2.63 -12.28 -7.43
CA TYR A 8 3.72 -11.70 -6.65
C TYR A 8 5.05 -12.39 -6.96
N ASP A 9 6.03 -11.60 -7.42
CA ASP A 9 7.38 -12.04 -7.65
C ASP A 9 8.28 -11.60 -6.49
N ARG A 10 8.77 -12.58 -5.73
CA ARG A 10 9.64 -12.37 -4.56
C ARG A 10 11.02 -11.79 -4.87
N TYR A 11 11.42 -11.76 -6.15
CA TYR A 11 12.69 -11.17 -6.57
C TYR A 11 12.56 -9.68 -6.90
N ARG A 12 11.33 -9.14 -6.94
CA ARG A 12 11.12 -7.71 -7.05
C ARG A 12 11.68 -7.00 -5.80
N PRO A 13 12.29 -5.81 -5.96
CA PRO A 13 12.79 -5.06 -4.82
C PRO A 13 11.66 -4.71 -3.84
N LEU A 14 11.93 -4.82 -2.54
CA LEU A 14 10.97 -4.46 -1.51
C LEU A 14 10.87 -2.93 -1.35
N PRO A 15 9.70 -2.39 -1.00
CA PRO A 15 9.59 -1.00 -0.62
C PRO A 15 10.32 -0.72 0.70
N LEU A 16 10.86 0.49 0.82
CA LEU A 16 11.32 1.01 2.10
C LEU A 16 10.13 1.54 2.89
N ILE A 17 9.97 1.07 4.12
CA ILE A 17 8.94 1.56 5.06
C ILE A 17 9.58 2.54 6.03
N GLN A 18 9.15 3.80 5.98
CA GLN A 18 9.65 4.85 6.85
C GLN A 18 8.53 5.33 7.80
N PRO A 19 8.62 5.06 9.11
CA PRO A 19 7.71 5.64 10.09
C PRO A 19 7.78 7.17 10.09
N LEU A 20 6.62 7.82 10.14
CA LEU A 20 6.50 9.28 10.18
C LEU A 20 5.95 9.77 11.52
N TYR A 21 4.88 9.13 11.99
CA TYR A 21 4.24 9.47 13.26
C TYR A 21 3.60 8.25 13.90
N HIS A 22 3.47 8.33 15.22
CA HIS A 22 2.72 7.38 16.04
C HIS A 22 2.11 8.16 17.21
N HIS A 23 0.79 8.31 17.19
CA HIS A 23 0.06 9.06 18.21
C HIS A 23 -1.00 8.19 18.86
N LYS A 24 -1.06 8.20 20.19
CA LYS A 24 -2.22 7.65 20.91
C LYS A 24 -3.41 8.59 20.71
N LEU A 25 -4.59 8.03 20.50
CA LEU A 25 -5.80 8.81 20.29
C LEU A 25 -6.49 9.08 21.65
N ALA A 26 -6.52 10.34 22.07
CA ALA A 26 -7.11 10.73 23.36
C ALA A 26 -8.61 10.39 23.46
N ASN A 27 -9.32 10.48 22.33
CA ASN A 27 -10.74 10.16 22.21
C ASN A 27 -11.03 8.68 21.89
N ALA A 28 -10.00 7.83 21.75
CA ALA A 28 -10.14 6.40 21.50
C ALA A 28 -9.12 5.60 22.34
N PRO A 29 -9.41 5.37 23.64
CA PRO A 29 -8.51 4.66 24.54
C PRO A 29 -8.08 3.29 23.98
N GLY A 30 -6.77 3.00 24.06
CA GLY A 30 -6.19 1.76 23.53
C GLY A 30 -5.96 1.75 22.03
N LYS A 31 -6.33 2.82 21.30
CA LYS A 31 -6.05 2.98 19.86
C LYS A 31 -4.95 4.00 19.62
N SER A 32 -4.29 3.85 18.48
CA SER A 32 -3.27 4.77 17.98
C SER A 32 -3.55 5.08 16.51
N ILE A 33 -2.97 6.17 16.02
CA ILE A 33 -2.82 6.46 14.60
C ILE A 33 -1.32 6.43 14.27
N ILE A 34 -0.95 5.68 13.25
CA ILE A 34 0.41 5.46 12.78
C ILE A 34 0.47 5.87 11.31
N GLY A 35 1.47 6.67 10.96
CA GLY A 35 1.73 7.07 9.59
C GLY A 35 3.06 6.52 9.12
N VAL A 36 3.07 5.91 7.95
CA VAL A 36 4.30 5.43 7.30
C VAL A 36 4.36 5.96 5.87
N MET A 37 5.55 6.40 5.46
CA MET A 37 5.85 6.62 4.06
C MET A 37 6.38 5.30 3.48
N VAL A 38 5.71 4.79 2.46
CA VAL A 38 6.12 3.59 1.73
C VAL A 38 6.73 4.04 0.41
N LYS A 39 8.01 3.70 0.20
CA LYS A 39 8.79 4.12 -0.97
C LYS A 39 9.13 2.89 -1.79
N PHE A 40 8.48 2.74 -2.93
CA PHE A 40 8.81 1.69 -3.88
C PHE A 40 9.96 2.17 -4.78
N PRO A 41 11.05 1.41 -4.88
CA PRO A 41 12.01 1.61 -5.97
C PRO A 41 11.36 1.25 -7.32
N PRO A 42 12.03 1.55 -8.46
CA PRO A 42 11.61 1.04 -9.76
C PRO A 42 11.40 -0.48 -9.74
N ASN A 43 10.31 -0.96 -10.35
CA ASN A 43 9.84 -2.34 -10.27
C ASN A 43 9.60 -2.89 -8.86
N GLY A 44 9.55 -2.07 -7.81
CA GLY A 44 9.34 -2.55 -6.44
C GLY A 44 7.95 -3.14 -6.22
N ALA A 45 7.82 -4.10 -5.29
CA ALA A 45 6.55 -4.65 -4.84
C ALA A 45 6.63 -5.14 -3.39
N SER A 46 5.50 -5.11 -2.66
CA SER A 46 5.39 -5.77 -1.36
C SER A 46 4.74 -7.16 -1.50
N PRO A 47 5.07 -8.11 -0.60
CA PRO A 47 4.36 -9.38 -0.52
C PRO A 47 2.86 -9.18 -0.21
N PRO A 48 2.00 -10.15 -0.56
CA PRO A 48 0.65 -10.19 -0.05
C PRO A 48 0.64 -10.19 1.48
N HIS A 49 -0.15 -9.30 2.09
CA HIS A 49 -0.16 -9.16 3.56
C HIS A 49 -1.50 -8.62 4.10
N PRO A 50 -1.82 -8.90 5.37
CA PRO A 50 -2.89 -8.25 6.11
C PRO A 50 -2.37 -7.22 7.13
N HIS A 51 -3.25 -6.30 7.54
CA HIS A 51 -2.99 -5.30 8.59
C HIS A 51 -3.65 -5.63 9.94
N GLY A 52 -4.01 -6.89 10.16
CA GLY A 52 -4.73 -7.32 11.37
C GLY A 52 -6.05 -6.57 11.53
N ASP A 53 -6.26 -5.96 12.69
CA ASP A 53 -7.47 -5.20 13.04
C ASP A 53 -7.40 -3.72 12.66
N ALA A 54 -6.32 -3.27 12.01
CA ALA A 54 -6.17 -1.86 11.60
C ALA A 54 -6.88 -1.60 10.27
N SER A 55 -7.47 -0.41 10.15
CA SER A 55 -7.89 0.14 8.85
C SER A 55 -6.74 0.95 8.27
N VAL A 56 -6.42 0.79 7.00
CA VAL A 56 -5.38 1.61 6.34
C VAL A 56 -6.02 2.58 5.36
N SER A 57 -5.81 3.87 5.55
CA SER A 57 -6.08 4.88 4.53
C SER A 57 -4.77 5.26 3.84
N ALA A 58 -4.71 5.04 2.54
CA ALA A 58 -3.52 5.29 1.75
C ALA A 58 -3.75 6.41 0.74
N TYR A 59 -2.73 7.23 0.53
CA TYR A 59 -2.67 8.31 -0.45
C TYR A 59 -1.39 8.20 -1.27
N LEU A 60 -1.52 8.16 -2.60
CA LEU A 60 -0.36 8.06 -3.49
C LEU A 60 0.24 9.43 -3.75
N VAL A 61 1.43 9.66 -3.20
CA VAL A 61 2.16 10.93 -3.28
C VAL A 61 2.88 11.09 -4.62
N GLN A 62 3.43 10.00 -5.16
CA GLN A 62 4.23 10.02 -6.40
C GLN A 62 4.07 8.71 -7.18
N GLY A 63 4.00 8.82 -8.51
CA GLY A 63 4.04 7.68 -9.42
C GLY A 63 2.68 6.98 -9.58
N ALA A 64 2.71 5.68 -9.83
CA ALA A 64 1.52 4.84 -9.98
C ALA A 64 1.78 3.45 -9.39
N VAL A 65 0.77 2.87 -8.74
CA VAL A 65 0.85 1.54 -8.12
C VAL A 65 -0.32 0.65 -8.54
N LEU A 66 -0.02 -0.61 -8.84
CA LEU A 66 -1.03 -1.65 -9.02
C LEU A 66 -1.47 -2.15 -7.65
N ASN A 67 -2.78 -2.13 -7.41
CA ASN A 67 -3.40 -2.55 -6.17
C ASN A 67 -4.44 -3.65 -6.40
N LYS A 68 -4.53 -4.61 -5.46
CA LYS A 68 -5.63 -5.57 -5.37
C LYS A 68 -5.92 -5.89 -3.92
N MET A 69 -7.15 -5.66 -3.50
CA MET A 69 -7.66 -6.02 -2.17
C MET A 69 -8.53 -7.25 -2.29
N ASN A 70 -8.29 -8.25 -1.43
CA ASN A 70 -9.10 -9.48 -1.37
C ASN A 70 -9.30 -10.09 -2.78
N ASP A 71 -10.55 -10.27 -3.21
CA ASP A 71 -10.92 -10.77 -4.53
C ASP A 71 -11.44 -9.66 -5.47
N GLU A 72 -11.27 -8.38 -5.08
CA GLU A 72 -11.64 -7.26 -5.93
C GLU A 72 -10.80 -7.19 -7.20
N PRO A 73 -11.29 -6.54 -8.27
CA PRO A 73 -10.50 -6.30 -9.47
C PRO A 73 -9.20 -5.55 -9.16
N MET A 74 -8.13 -5.89 -9.89
CA MET A 74 -6.90 -5.12 -9.87
C MET A 74 -7.15 -3.69 -10.36
N ARG A 75 -6.51 -2.71 -9.72
CA ARG A 75 -6.63 -1.30 -10.12
C ARG A 75 -5.27 -0.64 -10.11
N VAL A 76 -5.00 0.17 -11.13
CA VAL A 76 -3.89 1.13 -11.07
C VAL A 76 -4.39 2.35 -10.31
N ILE A 77 -3.68 2.72 -9.27
CA ILE A 77 -3.87 3.98 -8.57
C ILE A 77 -2.77 4.92 -9.03
N GLU A 78 -3.16 6.08 -9.55
CA GLU A 78 -2.25 7.13 -10.01
C GLU A 78 -2.01 8.17 -8.92
N GLN A 79 -1.03 9.03 -9.13
CA GLN A 79 -0.66 10.09 -8.20
C GLN A 79 -1.88 10.93 -7.80
N GLY A 80 -2.02 11.19 -6.50
CA GLY A 80 -3.18 11.86 -5.92
C GLY A 80 -4.35 10.92 -5.60
N GLY A 81 -4.31 9.67 -6.05
CA GLY A 81 -5.32 8.66 -5.75
C GLY A 81 -5.24 8.15 -4.31
N THR A 82 -6.36 7.60 -3.84
CA THR A 82 -6.51 7.05 -2.48
C THR A 82 -7.21 5.70 -2.49
N TRP A 83 -6.99 4.91 -1.46
CA TRP A 83 -7.81 3.73 -1.16
C TRP A 83 -7.92 3.49 0.34
N LEU A 84 -8.86 2.62 0.71
CA LEU A 84 -9.10 2.19 2.08
C LEU A 84 -8.99 0.67 2.15
N GLU A 85 -8.26 0.19 3.15
CA GLU A 85 -8.22 -1.21 3.55
C GLU A 85 -8.92 -1.33 4.89
N ILE A 86 -10.00 -2.10 4.95
CA ILE A 86 -10.76 -2.31 6.18
C ILE A 86 -10.08 -3.38 7.05
N PRO A 87 -10.39 -3.46 8.36
CA PRO A 87 -9.86 -4.51 9.22
C PRO A 87 -10.13 -5.90 8.63
N GLY A 88 -9.12 -6.78 8.66
CA GLY A 88 -9.19 -8.10 8.03
C GLY A 88 -9.00 -8.12 6.50
N CYS A 89 -8.79 -6.97 5.85
CA CYS A 89 -8.44 -6.91 4.43
C CYS A 89 -7.11 -7.61 4.15
N HIS A 90 -7.05 -8.36 3.05
CA HIS A 90 -5.83 -8.95 2.52
C HIS A 90 -5.37 -8.13 1.29
N HIS A 91 -4.30 -7.37 1.45
CA HIS A 91 -3.66 -6.64 0.37
C HIS A 91 -2.86 -7.63 -0.49
N LYS A 92 -3.47 -8.09 -1.60
CA LYS A 92 -2.89 -9.16 -2.43
C LYS A 92 -1.85 -8.66 -3.42
N ILE A 93 -2.01 -7.45 -3.94
CA ILE A 93 -1.06 -6.85 -4.90
C ILE A 93 -0.79 -5.42 -4.46
N SER A 94 0.48 -5.08 -4.29
CA SER A 94 0.98 -3.71 -4.18
C SER A 94 2.31 -3.61 -4.91
N ALA A 95 2.31 -2.97 -6.06
CA ALA A 95 3.46 -2.95 -6.95
C ALA A 95 3.62 -1.60 -7.63
N ASN A 96 4.84 -1.08 -7.68
CA ASN A 96 5.17 0.04 -8.55
C ASN A 96 4.94 -0.36 -10.02
N MET A 97 4.20 0.48 -10.75
CA MET A 97 3.91 0.29 -12.17
C MET A 97 5.06 0.69 -13.09
N SER A 98 6.02 1.48 -12.58
CA SER A 98 7.16 1.93 -13.37
C SER A 98 8.38 1.04 -13.19
N ALA A 99 9.02 0.72 -14.32
CA ALA A 99 10.28 -0.01 -14.36
C ALA A 99 11.52 0.87 -14.16
N THR A 100 11.37 2.19 -14.24
CA THR A 100 12.49 3.15 -14.21
C THR A 100 12.34 4.21 -13.13
N GLU A 101 11.12 4.54 -12.72
CA GLU A 101 10.84 5.62 -11.76
C GLU A 101 10.33 5.05 -10.42
N PRO A 102 10.61 5.71 -9.29
CA PRO A 102 10.07 5.34 -8.00
C PRO A 102 8.58 5.69 -7.86
N ALA A 103 7.91 5.05 -6.90
CA ALA A 103 6.57 5.43 -6.44
C ALA A 103 6.56 5.60 -4.92
N MET A 104 5.68 6.45 -4.41
CA MET A 104 5.62 6.77 -2.99
C MET A 104 4.18 6.98 -2.53
N LEU A 105 3.80 6.35 -1.42
CA LEU A 105 2.50 6.54 -0.77
C LEU A 105 2.67 6.84 0.71
N LEU A 106 1.73 7.60 1.26
CA LEU A 106 1.48 7.71 2.69
C LEU A 106 0.41 6.69 3.05
N ALA A 107 0.70 5.80 3.99
CA ALA A 107 -0.29 4.90 4.60
C ALA A 107 -0.50 5.30 6.06
N THR A 108 -1.77 5.50 6.44
CA THR A 108 -2.19 5.82 7.80
C THR A 108 -3.07 4.71 8.35
N LEU A 109 -2.73 4.18 9.52
CA LEU A 109 -3.38 3.02 10.15
C LEU A 109 -3.57 3.15 11.67
#